data_AF-A0A2H0Y410-F1
#
_entry.id   AF-A0A2H0Y410-F1
#
_cell.length_a   1.000
_cell.length_b   1.000
_cell.length_c   1.000
_cell.angle_alpha   90.00
_cell.angle_beta   90.00
_cell.angle_gamma   90.00
#
_symmetry.space_group_name_H-M   'P 1'
#
loop_
_entity.id
_entity.type
_entity.pdbx_description
1 polymer ?
#
loop_
_entity_poly.entity_id
_entity_poly.type
_entity_poly.pdbx_seq_one_letter_code
_entity_poly.pdbx_strand_id
1 'polypeptide(L)'
;MPKLTYLRPWHKRAIEMRWLSVPYEKIASEVGVTLDTVKSWFRAKGFLREAYSRYAEDQILIRKLQEKQEMINTLNGNNQQ
;
A
#
# COMPACT_ATOMS: atom_id res chain seq x y z
N MET A 1 -11.18 6.44 -4.49
CA MET A 1 -9.97 6.05 -5.23
C MET A 1 -10.26 6.14 -6.73
N PRO A 2 -9.46 6.87 -7.54
CA PRO A 2 -9.47 6.62 -8.98
C PRO A 2 -9.22 5.13 -9.16
N LYS A 3 -10.17 4.43 -9.80
CA LYS A 3 -10.04 3.00 -10.01
C LYS A 3 -8.78 2.83 -10.86
N LEU A 4 -7.73 2.27 -10.28
CA LEU A 4 -6.52 1.84 -11.00
C LEU A 4 -6.88 0.65 -11.90
N THR A 5 -7.83 0.84 -12.81
CA THR A 5 -8.43 -0.18 -13.69
C THR A 5 -7.39 -0.78 -14.63
N TYR A 6 -6.33 -0.04 -14.90
CA TYR A 6 -5.19 -0.49 -15.69
C TYR A 6 -4.25 -1.44 -14.92
N LEU A 7 -4.40 -1.58 -13.60
CA LEU A 7 -3.57 -2.49 -12.79
C LEU A 7 -4.19 -3.89 -12.71
N ARG A 8 -3.42 -4.85 -13.21
CA ARG A 8 -3.68 -6.28 -13.01
C ARG A 8 -3.53 -6.66 -11.52
N PRO A 9 -4.15 -7.76 -11.07
CA PRO A 9 -4.10 -8.18 -9.66
C PRO A 9 -2.68 -8.29 -9.10
N TRP A 10 -1.74 -8.82 -9.88
CA TRP A 10 -0.34 -8.95 -9.44
C TRP A 10 0.39 -7.60 -9.31
N HIS A 11 0.00 -6.57 -10.05
CA HIS A 11 0.56 -5.22 -9.83
C HIS A 11 0.11 -4.64 -8.50
N LYS A 12 -1.15 -4.89 -8.11
CA LYS A 12 -1.68 -4.48 -6.80
C LYS A 12 -0.94 -5.23 -5.69
N ARG A 13 -0.76 -6.54 -5.86
CA ARG A 13 0.04 -7.37 -4.95
C ARG A 13 1.47 -6.85 -4.79
N ALA A 14 2.14 -6.49 -5.88
CA ALA A 14 3.48 -5.91 -5.83
C ALA A 14 3.51 -4.57 -5.05
N ILE A 15 2.51 -3.71 -5.21
CA ILE A 15 2.38 -2.44 -4.47
C ILE A 15 2.20 -2.69 -2.97
N GLU A 16 1.31 -3.62 -2.59
CA GLU A 16 1.09 -4.01 -1.20
C GLU A 16 2.37 -4.55 -0.54
N MET A 17 3.04 -5.49 -1.21
CA MET A 17 4.31 -6.03 -0.72
C MET A 17 5.39 -4.95 -0.62
N ARG A 18 5.41 -4.00 -1.58
CA ARG A 18 6.36 -2.90 -1.53
C ARG A 18 6.10 -1.97 -0.36
N TRP A 19 4.83 -1.69 -0.04
CA TRP A 19 4.45 -0.93 1.15
C TRP A 19 4.94 -1.60 2.43
N LEU A 20 4.83 -2.93 2.49
CA LEU A 20 5.35 -3.75 3.60
C LEU A 20 6.89 -3.93 3.59
N SER A 21 7.61 -3.15 2.78
CA SER A 21 9.07 -3.19 2.66
C SER A 21 9.64 -4.55 2.27
N VAL A 22 8.87 -5.38 1.55
CA VAL A 22 9.35 -6.66 1.03
C VAL A 22 10.45 -6.41 -0.02
N PRO A 23 11.56 -7.18 0.00
CA PRO A 23 12.62 -7.10 -1.02
C PRO A 23 12.10 -7.40 -2.43
N TYR A 24 12.68 -6.74 -3.44
CA TYR A 24 12.22 -6.88 -4.83
C TYR A 24 12.35 -8.30 -5.37
N GLU A 25 13.31 -9.08 -4.90
CA GLU A 25 13.53 -10.48 -5.26
C GLU A 25 12.33 -11.34 -4.85
N LYS A 26 11.81 -11.12 -3.64
CA LYS A 26 10.62 -11.83 -3.15
C LYS A 26 9.36 -11.39 -3.88
N ILE A 27 9.24 -10.10 -4.18
CA ILE A 27 8.10 -9.59 -4.97
C ILE A 27 8.10 -10.22 -6.38
N ALA A 28 9.27 -10.27 -7.03
CA ALA A 28 9.43 -10.87 -8.35
C ALA A 28 9.00 -12.35 -8.36
N SER A 29 9.45 -13.11 -7.36
CA SER A 29 9.06 -14.51 -7.17
C SER A 29 7.56 -14.68 -6.94
N GLU A 30 6.94 -13.85 -6.09
CA GLU A 30 5.50 -13.91 -5.79
C GLU A 30 4.64 -13.63 -7.03
N VAL A 31 4.98 -12.58 -7.78
CA VAL A 31 4.14 -12.10 -8.89
C VAL A 31 4.51 -12.73 -10.24
N GLY A 32 5.51 -13.61 -10.27
CA GLY A 32 5.90 -14.36 -11.46
C GLY A 32 6.57 -13.52 -12.56
N VAL A 33 7.39 -12.53 -12.19
CA VAL A 33 8.14 -11.68 -13.15
C VAL A 33 9.61 -11.59 -12.78
N THR A 34 10.44 -11.02 -13.65
CA THR A 34 11.88 -10.84 -13.37
C THR A 34 12.13 -9.74 -12.34
N LEU A 35 13.25 -9.84 -11.62
CA LEU A 35 13.72 -8.81 -10.69
C LEU A 35 13.81 -7.43 -11.36
N ASP A 36 14.33 -7.38 -12.58
CA ASP A 36 14.46 -6.13 -13.34
C ASP A 36 13.11 -5.52 -13.71
N THR A 37 12.10 -6.34 -13.97
CA THR A 37 10.73 -5.87 -14.20
C THR A 37 10.19 -5.17 -12.96
N VAL A 38 10.36 -5.77 -11.78
CA VAL A 38 9.94 -5.17 -10.50
C VAL A 38 10.70 -3.86 -10.23
N LYS A 39 12.03 -3.83 -10.41
CA LYS A 39 12.83 -2.61 -10.26
C LYS A 39 12.36 -1.51 -11.21
N SER A 40 12.07 -1.87 -12.47
CA SER A 40 11.55 -0.95 -13.49
C SER A 40 10.18 -0.38 -13.13
N TRP A 41 9.31 -1.15 -12.47
CA TRP A 41 8.01 -0.69 -12.01
C TRP A 41 8.09 0.40 -10.94
N PHE A 42 9.06 0.34 -10.03
CA PHE A 42 9.12 1.24 -8.85
C PHE A 42 10.13 2.39 -8.93
N ARG A 43 10.93 2.48 -10.01
CA ARG A 43 11.83 3.63 -10.24
C ARG A 43 11.06 4.97 -10.34
N ALA A 44 11.79 6.10 -10.35
CA ALA A 44 11.19 7.45 -10.32
C ALA A 44 10.15 7.73 -11.43
N LYS A 45 10.26 7.07 -12.59
CA LYS A 45 9.28 7.12 -13.70
C LYS A 45 8.75 5.72 -14.04
N GLY A 46 8.70 4.84 -13.04
CA GLY A 46 8.27 3.46 -13.19
C GLY A 46 6.75 3.35 -13.31
N PHE A 47 6.31 2.29 -13.99
CA PHE A 47 4.89 2.04 -14.27
C PHE A 47 4.00 2.01 -13.01
N LEU A 48 4.52 1.53 -11.87
CA LEU A 48 3.77 1.46 -10.60
C LEU A 48 4.06 2.62 -9.64
N ARG A 49 4.92 3.58 -10.01
CA ARG A 49 5.38 4.62 -9.08
C ARG A 49 4.25 5.51 -8.57
N GLU A 50 3.40 5.99 -9.47
CA GLU A 50 2.26 6.84 -9.10
C GLU A 50 1.24 6.06 -8.27
N ALA A 51 0.91 4.85 -8.71
CA ALA A 51 -0.02 3.97 -8.01
C ALA A 51 0.47 3.63 -6.58
N TYR A 52 1.77 3.36 -6.42
CA TYR A 52 2.38 3.14 -5.11
C TYR A 52 2.27 4.37 -4.21
N SER A 53 2.50 5.57 -4.75
CA SER A 53 2.44 6.82 -3.97
C SER A 53 1.02 7.07 -3.47
N ARG A 54 0.01 6.92 -4.34
CA ARG A 54 -1.41 7.02 -3.97
C ARG A 54 -1.79 5.96 -2.93
N TYR A 55 -1.34 4.72 -3.12
CA TYR A 55 -1.59 3.65 -2.16
C TYR A 55 -0.99 3.98 -0.78
N ALA A 56 0.24 4.49 -0.73
CA ALA A 56 0.89 4.89 0.52
C ALA A 56 0.14 6.03 1.23
N GLU A 57 -0.32 7.03 0.48
CA GLU A 57 -1.17 8.12 1.01
C GLU A 57 -2.47 7.59 1.61
N ASP A 58 -3.14 6.66 0.91
CA ASP A 58 -4.36 6.02 1.39
C ASP A 58 -4.12 5.21 2.68
N GLN A 59 -3.02 4.46 2.77
CA GLN A 59 -2.65 3.71 3.99
C GLN A 59 -2.40 4.64 5.18
N ILE A 60 -1.72 5.77 4.95
CA ILE A 60 -1.49 6.79 6.00
C ILE A 60 -2.82 7.39 6.46
N LEU A 61 -3.73 7.69 5.54
CA LEU A 61 -5.05 8.23 5.87
C LEU A 61 -5.88 7.22 6.68
N ILE A 62 -5.92 5.95 6.25
CA ILE A 62 -6.63 4.87 6.97
C ILE A 62 -6.12 4.76 8.40
N ARG A 63 -4.79 4.75 8.58
CA ARG A 63 -4.18 4.69 9.91
C ARG A 63 -4.60 5.87 10.80
N LYS A 64 -4.59 7.10 10.27
CA LYS A 64 -5.04 8.29 11.02
C LYS A 64 -6.51 8.21 11.42
N LEU A 65 -7.37 7.65 10.56
CA LEU A 65 -8.78 7.44 10.87
C LEU A 65 -8.97 6.39 11.96
N GLN A 66 -8.20 5.30 11.92
CA GLN A 66 -8.21 4.27 12.96
C GLN A 66 -7.77 4.83 14.31
N GLU A 67 -6.65 5.57 14.36
CA GLU A 67 -6.15 6.22 15.57
C GLU A 67 -7.19 7.20 16.17
N LYS A 68 -7.91 7.96 15.33
CA LYS A 68 -9.01 8.82 15.79
C LYS A 68 -10.18 8.03 16.35
N GLN A 69 -10.57 6.94 15.70
CA GLN A 69 -11.67 6.10 16.15
C GLN A 69 -11.35 5.42 17.49
N GLU A 70 -10.13 4.95 17.67
CA GLU A 70 -9.63 4.40 18.93
C GLU A 70 -9.71 5.44 20.05
N MET A 71 -9.25 6.67 19.79
CA MET A 71 -9.34 7.77 20.77
C MET A 71 -10.80 8.07 21.19
N ILE A 72 -11.73 8.10 20.24
CA ILE A 72 -13.17 8.30 20.53
C ILE A 72 -13.69 7.17 21.41
N ASN A 73 -13.33 5.92 21.09
CA ASN A 73 -13.78 4.76 21.86
C ASN A 73 -13.24 4.80 23.30
N THR A 74 -11.98 5.18 23.49
CA THR A 74 -11.39 5.34 24.84
C THR A 74 -12.07 6.46 25.63
N LEU A 75 -12.36 7.60 25.02
CA LEU A 75 -13.06 8.71 25.68
C LEU A 75 -14.49 8.32 26.09
N ASN A 76 -15.21 7.60 25.23
CA ASN A 76 -16.56 7.13 25.54
C ASN A 76 -16.56 6.05 26.63
N GLY A 77 -15.56 5.15 26.63
CA GLY A 77 -15.42 4.13 27.68
C GLY A 77 -15.09 4.72 29.06
N ASN A 78 -14.30 5.80 29.12
CA ASN A 78 -13.98 6.48 30.37
C ASN A 78 -15.16 7.31 30.92
N ASN A 79 -16.09 7.75 30.09
CA ASN A 79 -17.29 8.49 30.51
C ASN A 79 -18.43 7.57 31.01
N GLN A 80 -18.25 6.24 30.95
CA GLN A 80 -19.22 5.25 31.43
C GLN A 80 -18.79 4.57 32.75
N GLN A 81 -17.70 5.02 33.38
CA GLN A 81 -17.27 4.66 34.73
C GLN A 81 -17.50 5.82 35.69
#